data_AF-A0A3D0P319-F1
#
_entry.id   AF-A0A3D0P319-F1
#
_cell.length_a   1.000
_cell.length_b   1.000
_cell.length_c   1.000
_cell.angle_alpha   90.00
_cell.angle_beta   90.00
_cell.angle_gamma   90.00
#
_symmetry.space_group_name_H-M   'P 1'
#
loop_
_entity.id
_entity.type
_entity.pdbx_description
1 polymer ?
#
loop_
_entity_poly.entity_id
_entity_poly.type
_entity_poly.pdbx_seq_one_letter_code
_entity_poly.pdbx_strand_id
1 'polypeptide(L)'
;MIAAGKIVFLITFFALVVQGLIFFIDDPDELTFLPLVLILAGIAGYLLRERGRDPDAVFQSDIFFWAYSVRLWMGMVMYGWGLKDLFGDEDASGYVAGWSMASNWYQNGFDGFSADLVRVFFERQNEGQALIWAIPTFIAGGESRMIVSTVNSFAGALLVIVVFRMTRRVFDSETARIAAILVTFWMSHILLSATTAKEILVIFGEWFVLFMLIRNAKGFSPKDALAAVPAFLAVFIMRFYAVYLLAAAAFFRFLVASRQNIIRNAIFGSVIVASLMLFLGASGVIQRDFQRIETLNERVDSWREGMATTTGSGVEIYSESESVTLAIPVATVYFFFAPFPWEAFSGSARNAFGA
;
A
#
# COMPACT_ATOMS: atom_id res chain seq x y z
N MET A 1 12.19 -13.40 20.64
CA MET A 1 12.95 -13.84 19.46
C MET A 1 13.31 -12.71 18.50
N ILE A 2 12.66 -11.54 18.57
CA ILE A 2 13.19 -10.30 17.99
C ILE A 2 13.31 -9.30 19.14
N ALA A 3 14.50 -8.71 19.28
CA ALA A 3 14.82 -7.69 20.25
C ALA A 3 15.63 -6.60 19.55
N ALA A 4 15.75 -5.44 20.19
CA ALA A 4 16.63 -4.36 19.74
C ALA A 4 16.26 -3.73 18.37
N GLY A 5 14.99 -3.77 17.98
CA GLY A 5 14.54 -3.16 16.72
C GLY A 5 14.88 -1.67 16.64
N LYS A 6 14.79 -0.96 17.76
CA LYS A 6 15.21 0.46 17.85
C LYS A 6 16.69 0.67 17.54
N ILE A 7 17.56 -0.21 18.01
CA ILE A 7 19.01 -0.14 17.75
C ILE A 7 19.28 -0.41 16.27
N VAL A 8 18.62 -1.43 15.71
CA VAL A 8 18.70 -1.77 14.29
C VAL A 8 18.25 -0.61 13.42
N PHE A 9 17.17 0.08 13.82
CA PHE A 9 16.72 1.28 13.14
C PHE A 9 17.74 2.41 13.21
N LEU A 10 18.35 2.67 14.37
CA LEU A 10 19.40 3.69 14.48
C LEU A 10 20.60 3.38 13.58
N ILE A 11 21.08 2.13 13.59
CA ILE A 11 22.18 1.69 12.71
C ILE A 11 21.79 1.86 11.24
N THR A 12 20.57 1.42 10.88
CA THR A 12 20.02 1.58 9.52
C THR A 12 19.95 3.06 9.13
N PHE A 13 19.48 3.93 10.01
CA PHE A 13 19.37 5.35 9.75
C PHE A 13 20.74 5.98 9.48
N PHE A 14 21.75 5.71 10.32
CA PHE A 14 23.10 6.22 10.08
C PHE A 14 23.71 5.67 8.79
N ALA A 15 23.48 4.40 8.48
CA ALA A 15 23.90 3.82 7.21
C ALA A 15 23.20 4.48 6.01
N LEU A 16 21.90 4.76 6.10
CA LEU A 16 21.14 5.48 5.08
C LEU A 16 21.61 6.91 4.91
N VAL A 17 22.01 7.60 5.97
CA VAL A 17 22.62 8.94 5.87
C VAL A 17 23.91 8.87 5.07
N VAL A 18 24.82 7.94 5.42
CA VAL A 18 26.09 7.79 4.71
C VAL A 18 25.87 7.40 3.26
N GLN A 19 25.00 6.42 3.00
CA GLN A 19 24.72 5.97 1.63
C GLN A 19 23.97 7.01 0.81
N GLY A 20 22.98 7.69 1.40
CA GLY A 20 22.27 8.78 0.74
C GLY A 20 23.24 9.87 0.29
N LEU A 21 24.16 10.27 1.18
CA LEU A 21 25.21 11.25 0.84
C LEU A 21 26.17 10.77 -0.26
N ILE A 22 26.38 9.46 -0.41
CA ILE A 22 27.25 8.90 -1.46
C ILE A 22 26.49 8.81 -2.79
N PHE A 23 25.25 8.29 -2.78
CA PHE A 23 24.47 8.03 -4.00
C PHE A 23 23.79 9.27 -4.56
N PHE A 24 23.41 10.22 -3.71
CA PHE A 24 22.64 11.41 -4.08
C PHE A 24 23.43 12.70 -3.87
N ILE A 25 24.76 12.63 -3.96
CA ILE A 25 25.61 13.83 -3.84
C ILE A 25 25.30 14.85 -4.95
N ASP A 26 24.92 14.36 -6.12
CA ASP A 26 24.62 15.18 -7.30
C ASP A 26 23.14 15.64 -7.33
N ASP A 27 22.26 15.00 -6.56
CA ASP A 27 20.82 15.26 -6.50
C ASP A 27 20.36 15.55 -5.05
N PRO A 28 20.58 16.78 -4.53
CA PRO A 28 20.31 17.09 -3.12
C PRO A 28 18.83 16.99 -2.74
N ASP A 29 17.91 17.09 -3.71
CA ASP A 29 16.46 16.92 -3.48
C ASP A 29 16.13 15.48 -3.06
N GLU A 30 16.90 14.49 -3.53
CA GLU A 30 16.79 13.09 -3.10
C GLU A 30 17.32 12.87 -1.69
N LEU A 31 17.90 13.85 -0.99
CA LEU A 31 18.27 13.73 0.44
C LEU A 31 17.15 14.16 1.40
N THR A 32 16.09 14.79 0.87
CA THR A 32 14.97 15.32 1.68
C THR A 32 14.13 14.23 2.34
N PHE A 33 14.26 12.95 1.95
CA PHE A 33 13.61 11.83 2.66
C PHE A 33 14.21 11.56 4.04
N LEU A 34 15.46 11.96 4.32
CA LEU A 34 16.14 11.63 5.58
C LEU A 34 15.42 12.23 6.81
N PRO A 35 15.04 13.52 6.84
CA PRO A 35 14.18 14.06 7.88
C PRO A 35 12.84 13.32 8.00
N LEU A 36 12.21 12.97 6.87
CA LEU A 36 10.93 12.27 6.84
C LEU A 36 11.03 10.89 7.51
N VAL A 37 12.13 10.16 7.29
CA VAL A 37 12.39 8.86 7.95
C VAL A 37 12.33 9.00 9.48
N LEU A 38 12.98 10.03 10.03
CA LEU A 38 12.98 10.29 11.48
C LEU A 38 11.61 10.72 12.00
N ILE A 39 10.89 11.58 11.27
CA ILE A 39 9.56 12.03 11.64
C ILE A 39 8.61 10.83 11.74
N LEU A 40 8.56 10.00 10.70
CA LEU A 40 7.70 8.81 10.67
C LEU A 40 8.09 7.78 11.73
N ALA A 41 9.38 7.53 11.91
CA ALA A 41 9.87 6.67 12.98
C ALA A 41 9.50 7.19 14.38
N GLY A 42 9.58 8.51 14.60
CA GLY A 42 9.17 9.17 15.84
C GLY A 42 7.67 9.04 16.09
N ILE A 43 6.84 9.24 15.06
CA ILE A 43 5.38 9.04 15.13
C ILE A 43 5.06 7.60 15.51
N ALA A 44 5.64 6.60 14.83
CA ALA A 44 5.41 5.20 15.18
C ALA A 44 5.92 4.87 16.58
N GLY A 45 7.09 5.37 16.98
CA GLY A 45 7.63 5.19 18.32
C GLY A 45 6.69 5.75 19.41
N TYR A 46 6.06 6.89 19.14
CA TYR A 46 5.04 7.48 20.01
C TYR A 46 3.74 6.64 20.05
N LEU A 47 3.25 6.21 18.88
CA LEU A 47 2.01 5.42 18.76
C LEU A 47 2.13 4.00 19.34
N LEU A 48 3.31 3.39 19.24
CA LEU A 48 3.62 2.05 19.74
C LEU A 48 4.28 2.06 21.11
N ARG A 49 4.39 3.22 21.74
CA ARG A 49 4.95 3.34 23.10
C ARG A 49 4.19 2.43 24.06
N GLU A 50 4.96 1.77 24.92
CA GLU A 50 4.45 0.92 25.99
C GLU A 50 3.49 1.71 26.89
N ARG A 51 2.19 1.52 26.66
CA ARG A 51 1.15 1.91 27.61
C ARG A 51 0.94 0.67 28.44
N GLY A 52 1.51 0.62 29.65
CA GLY A 52 1.74 -0.55 30.53
C GLY A 52 0.58 -1.51 30.84
N ARG A 53 -0.16 -1.93 29.81
CA ARG A 53 -1.29 -2.86 29.82
C ARG A 53 -1.13 -3.96 28.76
N ASP A 54 -0.21 -3.81 27.79
CA ASP A 54 0.01 -4.81 26.74
C ASP A 54 1.39 -5.49 26.89
N PRO A 55 1.46 -6.80 27.23
CA PRO A 55 2.73 -7.52 27.37
C PRO A 55 3.52 -7.62 26.05
N ASP A 56 2.86 -7.42 24.90
CA ASP A 56 3.48 -7.47 23.57
C ASP A 56 3.87 -6.09 23.03
N ALA A 57 3.80 -5.03 23.83
CA ALA A 57 4.10 -3.67 23.38
C ALA A 57 5.55 -3.52 22.89
N VAL A 58 6.51 -4.08 23.65
CA VAL A 58 7.94 -4.05 23.29
C VAL A 58 8.16 -4.78 21.96
N PHE A 59 7.59 -5.98 21.81
CA PHE A 59 7.66 -6.75 20.58
C PHE A 59 7.07 -6.01 19.39
N GLN A 60 5.89 -5.39 19.53
CA GLN A 60 5.28 -4.57 18.47
C GLN A 60 6.19 -3.41 18.05
N SER A 61 6.82 -2.73 19.01
CA SER A 61 7.75 -1.65 18.67
C SER A 61 8.99 -2.17 17.95
N ASP A 62 9.58 -3.27 18.42
CA ASP A 62 10.79 -3.83 17.84
C ASP A 62 10.55 -4.38 16.44
N ILE A 63 9.45 -5.12 16.24
CA ILE A 63 9.12 -5.69 14.92
C ILE A 63 8.78 -4.61 13.91
N PHE A 64 8.12 -3.52 14.33
CA PHE A 64 7.88 -2.36 13.47
C PHE A 64 9.20 -1.77 12.97
N PHE A 65 10.16 -1.53 13.86
CA PHE A 65 11.43 -0.93 13.48
C PHE A 65 12.26 -1.85 12.58
N TRP A 66 12.24 -3.17 12.83
CA TRP A 66 12.82 -4.15 11.91
C TRP A 66 12.17 -4.09 10.53
N ALA A 67 10.83 -4.13 10.49
CA ALA A 67 10.07 -4.08 9.24
C ALA A 67 10.36 -2.80 8.46
N TYR A 68 10.40 -1.66 9.14
CA TYR A 68 10.68 -0.38 8.51
C TYR A 68 12.13 -0.30 7.98
N SER A 69 13.11 -0.73 8.78
CA SER A 69 14.52 -0.75 8.39
C SER A 69 14.78 -1.59 7.14
N VAL A 70 14.26 -2.82 7.09
CA VAL A 70 14.47 -3.72 5.93
C VAL A 70 13.89 -3.11 4.65
N ARG A 71 12.76 -2.42 4.75
CA ARG A 71 12.08 -1.79 3.60
C ARG A 71 12.80 -0.54 3.11
N LEU A 72 13.30 0.28 4.04
CA LEU A 72 14.15 1.43 3.70
C LEU A 72 15.44 0.99 3.00
N TRP A 73 16.06 -0.09 3.48
CA TRP A 73 17.21 -0.71 2.83
C TRP A 73 16.88 -1.18 1.42
N MET A 74 15.75 -1.87 1.24
CA MET A 74 15.31 -2.30 -0.08
C MET A 74 15.05 -1.10 -1.00
N GLY A 75 14.40 -0.04 -0.51
CA GLY A 75 14.19 1.19 -1.27
C GLY A 75 15.51 1.83 -1.71
N MET A 76 16.49 1.90 -0.80
CA MET A 76 17.83 2.41 -1.09
C MET A 76 18.54 1.58 -2.16
N VAL A 77 18.43 0.25 -2.10
CA VAL A 77 18.96 -0.66 -3.13
C VAL A 77 18.24 -0.45 -4.47
N MET A 78 16.91 -0.28 -4.46
CA MET A 78 16.13 -0.07 -5.69
C MET A 78 16.46 1.24 -6.41
N TYR A 79 16.55 2.35 -5.68
CA TYR A 79 16.72 3.67 -6.29
C TYR A 79 18.16 4.16 -6.32
N GLY A 80 18.96 3.85 -5.30
CA GLY A 80 20.37 4.26 -5.26
C GLY A 80 21.26 3.46 -6.19
N TRP A 81 20.96 2.19 -6.44
CA TRP A 81 21.73 1.35 -7.38
C TRP A 81 21.09 1.27 -8.76
N GLY A 82 20.03 2.04 -9.03
CA GLY A 82 19.38 2.05 -10.35
C GLY A 82 18.66 0.75 -10.71
N LEU A 83 18.40 -0.14 -9.76
CA LEU A 83 17.71 -1.42 -10.01
C LEU A 83 16.24 -1.24 -10.43
N LYS A 84 15.68 -0.03 -10.33
CA LYS A 84 14.38 0.34 -10.91
C LYS A 84 14.25 -0.06 -12.39
N ASP A 85 15.33 0.02 -13.17
CA ASP A 85 15.30 -0.27 -14.61
C ASP A 85 15.25 -1.78 -14.88
N LEU A 86 15.72 -2.59 -13.91
CA LEU A 86 15.71 -4.05 -13.99
C LEU A 86 14.36 -4.65 -13.57
N PHE A 87 13.77 -4.14 -12.49
CA PHE A 87 12.53 -4.69 -11.93
C PHE A 87 11.26 -4.05 -12.51
N GLY A 88 11.39 -2.90 -13.19
CA GLY A 88 10.27 -2.12 -13.67
C GLY A 88 9.56 -1.39 -12.53
N ASP A 89 9.56 -0.06 -12.58
CA ASP A 89 8.75 0.80 -11.69
C ASP A 89 7.59 1.32 -12.54
N GLU A 90 6.63 0.45 -12.86
CA GLU A 90 5.52 0.73 -13.80
C GLU A 90 4.67 1.94 -13.34
N ASP A 91 4.62 2.17 -12.04
CA ASP A 91 3.90 3.27 -11.38
C ASP A 91 4.76 4.53 -11.13
N ALA A 92 6.01 4.58 -11.65
CA ALA A 92 6.93 5.70 -11.47
C ALA A 92 6.38 7.05 -11.97
N SER A 93 5.41 7.07 -12.88
CA SER A 93 4.78 8.33 -13.30
C SER A 93 3.98 9.00 -12.17
N GLY A 94 3.53 8.22 -11.18
CA GLY A 94 2.71 8.70 -10.07
C GLY A 94 3.43 9.70 -9.16
N TYR A 95 4.73 9.51 -8.89
CA TYR A 95 5.47 10.44 -8.00
C TYR A 95 5.72 11.78 -8.69
N VAL A 96 6.03 11.78 -10.00
CA VAL A 96 6.24 13.01 -10.79
C VAL A 96 4.94 13.82 -10.84
N ALA A 97 3.81 13.14 -11.08
CA ALA A 97 2.50 13.78 -11.02
C ALA A 97 2.18 14.34 -9.61
N GLY A 98 2.58 13.62 -8.56
CA GLY A 98 2.46 14.10 -7.18
C GLY A 98 3.31 15.35 -6.92
N TRP A 99 4.55 15.38 -7.40
CA TRP A 99 5.39 16.57 -7.30
C TRP A 99 4.83 17.76 -8.08
N SER A 100 4.24 17.52 -9.25
CA SER A 100 3.57 18.57 -10.02
C SER A 100 2.41 19.21 -9.23
N MET A 101 1.63 18.41 -8.50
CA MET A 101 0.58 18.92 -7.61
C MET A 101 1.17 19.65 -6.40
N ALA A 102 2.20 19.08 -5.75
CA ALA A 102 2.89 19.75 -4.64
C ALA A 102 3.47 21.12 -5.05
N SER A 103 4.05 21.21 -6.25
CA SER A 103 4.57 22.45 -6.84
C SER A 103 3.46 23.46 -7.07
N ASN A 104 2.28 23.02 -7.54
CA ASN A 104 1.10 23.86 -7.66
C ASN A 104 0.67 24.41 -6.29
N TRP A 105 0.77 23.62 -5.21
CA TRP A 105 0.43 24.07 -3.85
C TRP A 105 1.44 25.07 -3.30
N TYR A 106 2.72 24.92 -3.62
CA TYR A 106 3.73 25.92 -3.25
C TYR A 106 3.52 27.25 -3.97
N GLN A 107 3.11 27.22 -5.24
CA GLN A 107 2.92 28.43 -6.06
C GLN A 107 1.59 29.14 -5.75
N ASN A 108 0.50 28.37 -5.62
CA ASN A 108 -0.87 28.88 -5.55
C ASN A 108 -1.52 28.70 -4.17
N GLY A 109 -0.79 28.18 -3.18
CA GLY A 109 -1.27 28.01 -1.81
C GLY A 109 -2.53 27.15 -1.72
N PHE A 110 -3.50 27.61 -0.92
CA PHE A 110 -4.76 26.89 -0.69
C PHE A 110 -5.61 26.75 -1.96
N ASP A 111 -5.54 27.72 -2.86
CA ASP A 111 -6.32 27.68 -4.11
C ASP A 111 -5.84 26.54 -5.00
N GLY A 112 -4.51 26.34 -5.11
CA GLY A 112 -3.92 25.19 -5.79
C GLY A 112 -4.35 23.86 -5.18
N PHE A 113 -4.29 23.73 -3.86
CA PHE A 113 -4.74 22.53 -3.15
C PHE A 113 -6.23 22.23 -3.38
N SER A 114 -7.09 23.24 -3.29
CA SER A 114 -8.53 23.08 -3.47
C SER A 114 -8.89 22.69 -4.90
N ALA A 115 -8.21 23.25 -5.89
CA ALA A 115 -8.41 22.93 -7.30
C ALA A 115 -8.03 21.47 -7.60
N ASP A 116 -6.87 21.01 -7.10
CA ASP A 116 -6.44 19.62 -7.28
C ASP A 116 -7.36 18.64 -6.54
N LEU A 117 -7.86 19.01 -5.37
CA LEU A 117 -8.83 18.20 -4.62
C LEU A 117 -10.14 18.04 -5.40
N VAL A 118 -10.71 19.14 -5.93
CA VAL A 118 -11.92 19.08 -6.75
C VAL A 118 -11.71 18.24 -8.00
N ARG A 119 -10.59 18.44 -8.69
CA ARG A 119 -10.22 17.69 -9.89
C ARG A 119 -10.14 16.19 -9.60
N VAL A 120 -9.46 15.78 -8.53
CA VAL A 120 -9.28 14.35 -8.21
C VAL A 120 -10.59 13.69 -7.77
N PHE A 121 -11.40 14.37 -6.96
CA PHE A 121 -12.65 13.79 -6.45
C PHE A 121 -13.79 13.77 -7.49
N PHE A 122 -13.88 14.77 -8.36
CA PHE A 122 -15.04 14.96 -9.24
C PHE A 122 -14.74 14.82 -10.74
N GLU A 123 -13.49 14.98 -11.18
CA GLU A 123 -13.15 15.02 -12.60
C GLU A 123 -12.27 13.83 -13.03
N ARG A 124 -11.25 13.48 -12.26
CA ARG A 124 -10.22 12.48 -12.62
C ARG A 124 -9.74 11.66 -11.42
N GLN A 125 -10.51 10.63 -11.06
CA GLN A 125 -10.11 9.69 -9.99
C GLN A 125 -8.81 8.93 -10.26
N ASN A 126 -8.36 8.83 -11.52
CA ASN A 126 -7.11 8.15 -11.90
C ASN A 126 -5.87 8.87 -11.39
N GLU A 127 -6.01 10.16 -11.08
CA GLU A 127 -4.94 10.99 -10.53
C GLU A 127 -4.92 10.92 -8.99
N GLY A 128 -5.73 10.04 -8.40
CA GLY A 128 -5.79 9.85 -6.95
C GLY A 128 -4.45 9.45 -6.31
N GLN A 129 -3.63 8.72 -7.05
CA GLN A 129 -2.26 8.41 -6.68
C GLN A 129 -1.39 9.67 -6.58
N ALA A 130 -1.52 10.59 -7.54
CA ALA A 130 -0.76 11.85 -7.55
C ALA A 130 -1.11 12.71 -6.33
N LEU A 131 -2.39 12.83 -5.98
CA LEU A 131 -2.82 13.58 -4.80
C LEU A 131 -2.21 13.05 -3.50
N ILE A 132 -2.12 11.72 -3.38
CA ILE A 132 -1.57 11.07 -2.19
C ILE A 132 -0.05 11.26 -2.11
N TRP A 133 0.65 11.21 -3.23
CA TRP A 133 2.10 11.48 -3.27
C TRP A 133 2.44 12.96 -3.13
N ALA A 134 1.55 13.86 -3.55
CA ALA A 134 1.74 15.29 -3.39
C ALA A 134 1.88 15.71 -1.91
N ILE A 135 1.20 15.03 -0.99
CA ILE A 135 1.26 15.34 0.45
C ILE A 135 2.68 15.15 1.02
N PRO A 136 3.30 13.96 0.97
CA PRO A 136 4.65 13.78 1.51
C PRO A 136 5.71 14.55 0.74
N THR A 137 5.58 14.72 -0.58
CA THR A 137 6.54 15.53 -1.36
C THR A 137 6.41 17.02 -1.05
N PHE A 138 5.21 17.52 -0.75
CA PHE A 138 4.98 18.89 -0.25
C PHE A 138 5.49 19.10 1.19
N ILE A 139 5.49 18.06 2.03
CA ILE A 139 6.03 18.18 3.39
C ILE A 139 7.56 18.12 3.38
N ALA A 140 8.14 17.25 2.56
CA ALA A 140 9.59 17.06 2.48
C ALA A 140 10.28 18.10 1.58
N GLY A 141 9.57 18.66 0.59
CA GLY A 141 10.04 19.77 -0.24
C GLY A 141 10.91 19.38 -1.42
N GLY A 142 10.78 18.17 -1.96
CA GLY A 142 11.55 17.74 -3.13
C GLY A 142 10.84 16.72 -4.01
N GLU A 143 11.25 16.66 -5.28
CA GLU A 143 10.88 15.60 -6.22
C GLU A 143 11.78 14.39 -5.97
N SER A 144 11.38 13.50 -5.06
CA SER A 144 12.21 12.34 -4.71
C SER A 144 11.41 11.05 -4.65
N ARG A 145 11.93 10.01 -5.31
CA ARG A 145 11.35 8.65 -5.23
C ARG A 145 11.54 8.06 -3.84
N MET A 146 12.64 8.41 -3.17
CA MET A 146 12.92 7.97 -1.82
C MET A 146 11.90 8.51 -0.80
N ILE A 147 11.31 9.69 -1.01
CA ILE A 147 10.20 10.20 -0.19
C ILE A 147 9.02 9.23 -0.25
N VAL A 148 8.58 8.87 -1.47
CA VAL A 148 7.44 7.97 -1.69
C VAL A 148 7.73 6.58 -1.13
N SER A 149 8.92 6.04 -1.43
CA SER A 149 9.41 4.78 -0.87
C SER A 149 9.40 4.76 0.66
N THR A 150 9.76 5.88 1.29
CA THR A 150 9.79 6.02 2.76
C THR A 150 8.37 5.94 3.34
N VAL A 151 7.41 6.62 2.74
CA VAL A 151 5.99 6.55 3.14
C VAL A 151 5.42 5.15 2.94
N ASN A 152 5.76 4.50 1.83
CA ASN A 152 5.38 3.13 1.54
C ASN A 152 5.99 2.13 2.52
N SER A 153 7.25 2.31 2.85
CA SER A 153 7.96 1.49 3.84
C SER A 153 7.31 1.62 5.21
N PHE A 154 6.90 2.84 5.56
CA PHE A 154 6.19 3.12 6.81
C PHE A 154 4.82 2.45 6.87
N ALA A 155 4.02 2.57 5.81
CA ALA A 155 2.71 1.92 5.72
C ALA A 155 2.83 0.38 5.71
N GLY A 156 3.81 -0.16 4.98
CA GLY A 156 4.12 -1.59 4.98
C GLY A 156 4.55 -2.12 6.35
N ALA A 157 5.30 -1.33 7.13
CA ALA A 157 5.66 -1.65 8.50
C ALA A 157 4.46 -1.55 9.46
N LEU A 158 3.57 -0.57 9.29
CA LEU A 158 2.32 -0.49 10.05
C LEU A 158 1.38 -1.66 9.74
N LEU A 159 1.35 -2.14 8.48
CA LEU A 159 0.57 -3.32 8.11
C LEU A 159 0.99 -4.55 8.93
N VAL A 160 2.28 -4.74 9.19
CA VAL A 160 2.77 -5.83 10.07
C VAL A 160 2.11 -5.75 11.45
N ILE A 161 1.96 -4.55 12.00
CA ILE A 161 1.33 -4.34 13.32
C ILE A 161 -0.18 -4.58 13.26
N VAL A 162 -0.83 -4.18 12.18
CA VAL A 162 -2.26 -4.46 11.97
C VAL A 162 -2.47 -5.97 11.90
N VAL A 163 -1.69 -6.70 11.10
CA VAL A 163 -1.73 -8.16 11.00
C VAL A 163 -1.49 -8.80 12.37
N PHE A 164 -0.45 -8.39 13.10
CA PHE A 164 -0.20 -8.88 14.46
C PHE A 164 -1.43 -8.74 15.37
N ARG A 165 -2.06 -7.56 15.38
CA ARG A 165 -3.20 -7.26 16.25
C ARG A 165 -4.49 -7.97 15.83
N MET A 166 -4.63 -8.26 14.54
CA MET A 166 -5.73 -9.07 14.01
C MET A 166 -5.52 -10.55 14.35
N THR A 167 -4.34 -11.10 14.10
CA THR A 167 -4.01 -12.50 14.41
C THR A 167 -4.15 -12.78 15.89
N ARG A 168 -3.68 -11.89 16.77
CA ARG A 168 -3.84 -12.05 18.23
C ARG A 168 -5.29 -11.97 18.71
N ARG A 169 -6.21 -11.44 17.90
CA ARG A 169 -7.64 -11.44 18.22
C ARG A 169 -8.32 -12.76 17.89
N VAL A 170 -7.83 -13.45 16.86
CA VAL A 170 -8.40 -14.70 16.36
C VAL A 170 -7.70 -15.91 16.99
N PHE A 171 -6.40 -15.79 17.22
CA PHE A 171 -5.50 -16.81 17.74
C PHE A 171 -4.77 -16.30 18.99
N ASP A 172 -3.79 -17.07 19.47
CA ASP A 172 -2.94 -16.75 20.60
C ASP A 172 -1.81 -15.75 20.25
N SER A 173 -1.11 -15.26 21.28
CA SER A 173 -0.03 -14.28 21.11
C SER A 173 1.18 -14.88 20.38
N GLU A 174 1.48 -16.16 20.54
CA GLU A 174 2.63 -16.78 19.88
C GLU A 174 2.41 -16.90 18.37
N THR A 175 1.24 -17.38 17.96
CA THR A 175 0.83 -17.40 16.55
C THR A 175 0.86 -15.99 15.94
N ALA A 176 0.41 -14.98 16.68
CA ALA A 176 0.47 -13.59 16.23
C ALA A 176 1.91 -13.09 16.03
N ARG A 177 2.82 -13.42 16.96
CA ARG A 177 4.24 -13.06 16.85
C ARG A 177 4.87 -13.73 15.62
N ILE A 178 4.60 -15.01 15.38
CA ILE A 178 5.10 -15.73 14.21
C ILE A 178 4.57 -15.09 12.92
N ALA A 179 3.27 -14.81 12.84
CA ALA A 179 2.67 -14.15 11.68
C ALA A 179 3.31 -12.79 11.40
N ALA A 180 3.56 -11.98 12.44
CA ALA A 180 4.22 -10.69 12.29
C ALA A 180 5.64 -10.83 11.74
N ILE A 181 6.41 -11.82 12.22
CA ILE A 181 7.77 -12.11 11.72
C ILE A 181 7.73 -12.53 10.25
N LEU A 182 6.84 -13.45 9.88
CA LEU A 182 6.70 -13.91 8.50
C LEU A 182 6.35 -12.75 7.56
N VAL A 183 5.39 -11.90 7.92
CA VAL A 183 5.02 -10.74 7.10
C VAL A 183 6.14 -9.70 7.06
N THR A 184 6.90 -9.54 8.15
CA THR A 184 8.05 -8.61 8.18
C THR A 184 9.07 -8.94 7.11
N PHE A 185 9.39 -10.22 6.97
CA PHE A 185 10.41 -10.75 6.06
C PHE A 185 9.83 -11.36 4.77
N TRP A 186 8.54 -11.15 4.50
CA TRP A 186 7.91 -11.61 3.27
C TRP A 186 8.39 -10.76 2.08
N MET A 187 9.10 -11.38 1.13
CA MET A 187 9.80 -10.64 0.08
C MET A 187 8.88 -9.78 -0.79
N SER A 188 7.78 -10.35 -1.31
CA SER A 188 6.82 -9.60 -2.13
C SER A 188 6.27 -8.36 -1.40
N HIS A 189 6.01 -8.49 -0.09
CA HIS A 189 5.56 -7.37 0.75
C HIS A 189 6.66 -6.34 0.98
N ILE A 190 7.92 -6.78 1.17
CA ILE A 190 9.07 -5.88 1.26
C ILE A 190 9.19 -5.08 -0.03
N LEU A 191 9.18 -5.75 -1.20
CA LEU A 191 9.34 -5.07 -2.48
C LEU A 191 8.22 -4.06 -2.74
N LEU A 192 6.96 -4.49 -2.62
CA LEU A 192 5.80 -3.59 -2.84
C LEU A 192 5.87 -2.35 -1.94
N SER A 193 6.33 -2.53 -0.70
CA SER A 193 6.51 -1.42 0.24
C SER A 193 7.78 -0.58 0.04
N ALA A 194 8.75 -1.07 -0.74
CA ALA A 194 9.97 -0.35 -1.08
C ALA A 194 9.85 0.38 -2.43
N THR A 195 8.92 -0.02 -3.29
CA THR A 195 8.67 0.61 -4.59
C THR A 195 7.74 1.83 -4.48
N THR A 196 7.59 2.62 -5.56
CA THR A 196 6.62 3.73 -5.61
C THR A 196 5.17 3.28 -5.86
N ALA A 197 4.95 1.97 -5.84
CA ALA A 197 3.66 1.31 -5.97
C ALA A 197 2.62 1.83 -4.95
N LYS A 198 1.45 2.21 -5.44
CA LYS A 198 0.31 2.64 -4.58
C LYS A 198 -0.31 1.49 -3.79
N GLU A 199 -0.08 0.26 -4.25
CA GLU A 199 -0.70 -0.99 -3.77
C GLU A 199 -0.53 -1.15 -2.26
N ILE A 200 0.64 -0.82 -1.72
CA ILE A 200 0.93 -0.99 -0.29
C ILE A 200 0.07 -0.08 0.60
N LEU A 201 -0.19 1.16 0.17
CA LEU A 201 -1.07 2.08 0.90
C LEU A 201 -2.52 1.61 0.86
N VAL A 202 -2.94 1.06 -0.29
CA VAL A 202 -4.29 0.51 -0.45
C VAL A 202 -4.46 -0.71 0.47
N ILE A 203 -3.53 -1.67 0.41
CA ILE A 203 -3.55 -2.87 1.26
C ILE A 203 -3.54 -2.46 2.73
N PHE A 204 -2.66 -1.53 3.13
CA PHE A 204 -2.65 -1.02 4.50
C PHE A 204 -4.00 -0.40 4.89
N GLY A 205 -4.57 0.44 4.04
CA GLY A 205 -5.87 1.08 4.27
C GLY A 205 -7.00 0.06 4.43
N GLU A 206 -7.08 -0.94 3.56
CA GLU A 206 -8.07 -2.02 3.63
C GLU A 206 -7.96 -2.81 4.93
N TRP A 207 -6.76 -3.27 5.27
CA TRP A 207 -6.51 -4.03 6.49
C TRP A 207 -6.76 -3.17 7.74
N PHE A 208 -6.43 -1.88 7.71
CA PHE A 208 -6.70 -0.97 8.80
C PHE A 208 -8.19 -0.74 9.00
N VAL A 209 -8.97 -0.57 7.93
CA VAL A 209 -10.44 -0.47 7.99
C VAL A 209 -11.03 -1.77 8.55
N LEU A 210 -10.60 -2.93 8.05
CA LEU A 210 -11.02 -4.24 8.57
C LEU A 210 -10.67 -4.40 10.05
N PHE A 211 -9.48 -3.97 10.46
CA PHE A 211 -9.08 -3.98 11.87
C PHE A 211 -9.95 -3.07 12.71
N MET A 212 -10.18 -1.82 12.31
CA MET A 212 -11.08 -0.88 13.00
C MET A 212 -12.50 -1.40 13.10
N LEU A 213 -12.95 -2.13 12.08
CA LEU A 213 -14.16 -2.92 12.17
C LEU A 213 -13.95 -3.94 13.31
N ILE A 214 -13.21 -5.03 13.15
CA ILE A 214 -13.23 -6.14 14.11
C ILE A 214 -12.70 -5.83 15.52
N ARG A 215 -12.03 -4.69 15.75
CA ARG A 215 -11.35 -4.36 17.01
C ARG A 215 -12.26 -4.46 18.23
N ASN A 216 -13.50 -4.00 18.10
CA ASN A 216 -14.46 -3.96 19.19
C ASN A 216 -15.51 -5.07 19.07
N ALA A 217 -15.42 -6.05 19.97
CA ALA A 217 -16.35 -7.19 20.03
C ALA A 217 -17.77 -6.79 20.46
N LYS A 218 -17.92 -5.70 21.23
CA LYS A 218 -19.21 -5.20 21.74
C LYS A 218 -20.01 -4.35 20.73
N GLY A 219 -19.46 -4.08 19.54
CA GLY A 219 -20.10 -3.27 18.50
C GLY A 219 -19.18 -2.22 17.88
N PHE A 220 -19.70 -1.49 16.90
CA PHE A 220 -18.97 -0.44 16.18
C PHE A 220 -18.90 0.84 17.03
N SER A 221 -17.69 1.28 17.40
CA SER A 221 -17.51 2.54 18.13
C SER A 221 -17.43 3.72 17.17
N PRO A 222 -18.09 4.87 17.45
CA PRO A 222 -17.94 6.08 16.64
C PRO A 222 -16.48 6.55 16.51
N LYS A 223 -15.64 6.27 17.52
CA LYS A 223 -14.21 6.59 17.49
C LYS A 223 -13.46 5.75 16.46
N ASP A 224 -13.80 4.47 16.33
CA ASP A 224 -13.19 3.58 15.32
C ASP A 224 -13.68 3.95 13.92
N ALA A 225 -14.95 4.35 13.79
CA ALA A 225 -15.51 4.87 12.55
C ALA A 225 -14.75 6.09 12.06
N LEU A 226 -14.56 7.08 12.94
CA LEU A 226 -13.86 8.31 12.59
C LEU A 226 -12.37 8.04 12.27
N ALA A 227 -11.74 7.12 12.99
CA ALA A 227 -10.36 6.72 12.71
C ALA A 227 -10.22 5.99 11.36
N ALA A 228 -11.26 5.30 10.89
CA ALA A 228 -11.26 4.59 9.61
C ALA A 228 -11.50 5.52 8.40
N VAL A 229 -12.07 6.72 8.60
CA VAL A 229 -12.40 7.65 7.50
C VAL A 229 -11.18 8.00 6.62
N PRO A 230 -10.00 8.37 7.16
CA PRO A 230 -8.85 8.70 6.32
C PRO A 230 -8.38 7.51 5.47
N ALA A 231 -8.35 6.31 6.05
CA ALA A 231 -7.98 5.10 5.34
C ALA A 231 -9.00 4.75 4.24
N PHE A 232 -10.29 4.93 4.54
CA PHE A 232 -11.36 4.73 3.58
C PHE A 232 -11.29 5.72 2.41
N LEU A 233 -11.04 7.00 2.68
CA LEU A 233 -10.87 8.02 1.65
C LEU A 233 -9.64 7.74 0.78
N ALA A 234 -8.51 7.35 1.38
CA ALA A 234 -7.31 6.98 0.63
C ALA A 234 -7.57 5.78 -0.30
N VAL A 235 -8.24 4.73 0.20
CA VAL A 235 -8.63 3.57 -0.62
C VAL A 235 -9.61 3.97 -1.71
N PHE A 236 -10.62 4.81 -1.41
CA PHE A 236 -11.60 5.27 -2.39
C PHE A 236 -10.95 5.98 -3.58
N ILE A 237 -10.00 6.87 -3.30
CA ILE A 237 -9.31 7.68 -4.30
C ILE A 237 -8.33 6.84 -5.15
N MET A 238 -7.68 5.82 -4.57
CA MET A 238 -6.71 4.98 -5.28
C MET A 238 -7.33 3.76 -5.97
N ARG A 239 -8.29 3.10 -5.31
CA ARG A 239 -8.95 1.86 -5.77
C ARG A 239 -10.42 1.87 -5.38
N PHE A 240 -11.21 2.57 -6.19
CA PHE A 240 -12.66 2.73 -6.04
C PHE A 240 -13.42 1.39 -5.85
N TYR A 241 -13.02 0.31 -6.52
CA TYR A 241 -13.71 -0.98 -6.40
C TYR A 241 -13.52 -1.66 -5.03
N ALA A 242 -12.40 -1.39 -4.34
CA ALA A 242 -12.14 -1.95 -3.01
C ALA A 242 -13.13 -1.40 -1.97
N VAL A 243 -13.70 -0.22 -2.23
CA VAL A 243 -14.75 0.36 -1.38
C VAL A 243 -16.01 -0.48 -1.37
N TYR A 244 -16.39 -1.11 -2.48
CA TYR A 244 -17.53 -2.01 -2.52
C TYR A 244 -17.31 -3.25 -1.63
N LEU A 245 -16.10 -3.81 -1.65
CA LEU A 245 -15.73 -4.94 -0.82
C LEU A 245 -15.71 -4.56 0.66
N LEU A 246 -15.18 -3.39 1.01
CA LEU A 246 -15.18 -2.88 2.39
C LEU A 246 -16.61 -2.61 2.89
N ALA A 247 -17.48 -2.05 2.05
CA ALA A 247 -18.89 -1.83 2.36
C ALA A 247 -19.62 -3.16 2.61
N ALA A 248 -19.37 -4.16 1.77
CA ALA A 248 -19.90 -5.51 1.96
C ALA A 248 -19.38 -6.13 3.28
N ALA A 249 -18.08 -6.01 3.58
CA ALA A 249 -17.49 -6.52 4.82
C ALA A 249 -18.11 -5.85 6.07
N ALA A 250 -18.33 -4.53 6.02
CA ALA A 250 -19.01 -3.80 7.08
C ALA A 250 -20.46 -4.30 7.25
N PHE A 251 -21.19 -4.48 6.15
CA PHE A 251 -22.56 -5.02 6.17
C PHE A 251 -22.63 -6.42 6.78
N PHE A 252 -21.77 -7.35 6.35
CA PHE A 252 -21.70 -8.70 6.91
C PHE A 252 -21.38 -8.68 8.39
N ARG A 253 -20.47 -7.81 8.83
CA ARG A 253 -20.18 -7.66 10.25
C ARG A 253 -21.40 -7.22 11.04
N PHE A 254 -22.18 -6.26 10.55
CA PHE A 254 -23.39 -5.82 11.23
C PHE A 254 -24.45 -6.92 11.32
N LEU A 255 -24.60 -7.75 10.28
CA LEU A 255 -25.48 -8.92 10.31
C LEU A 255 -25.06 -9.96 11.36
N VAL A 256 -23.75 -10.24 11.45
CA VAL A 256 -23.22 -11.32 12.30
C VAL A 256 -23.03 -10.88 13.77
N ALA A 257 -22.70 -9.61 14.03
CA ALA A 257 -22.22 -9.15 15.34
C ALA A 257 -23.26 -9.12 16.48
N SER A 258 -24.57 -9.17 16.23
CA SER A 258 -25.52 -9.35 17.34
C SER A 258 -26.78 -10.10 16.93
N ARG A 259 -26.89 -11.36 17.37
CA ARG A 259 -28.10 -12.17 17.20
C ARG A 259 -29.34 -11.58 17.89
N GLN A 260 -29.16 -10.68 18.88
CA GLN A 260 -30.26 -10.12 19.66
C GLN A 260 -30.96 -8.90 19.01
N ASN A 261 -30.38 -8.26 17.99
CA ASN A 261 -30.96 -7.08 17.33
C ASN A 261 -30.68 -7.07 15.81
N ILE A 262 -30.83 -8.25 15.16
CA ILE A 262 -30.51 -8.45 13.73
C ILE A 262 -31.22 -7.41 12.85
N ILE A 263 -32.50 -7.14 13.09
CA ILE A 263 -33.29 -6.21 12.27
C ILE A 263 -32.76 -4.77 12.38
N ARG A 264 -32.49 -4.29 13.60
CA ARG A 264 -31.94 -2.94 13.81
C ARG A 264 -30.56 -2.80 13.17
N ASN A 265 -29.69 -3.79 13.32
CA ASN A 265 -28.35 -3.74 12.73
C ASN A 265 -28.37 -3.90 11.21
N ALA A 266 -29.30 -4.69 10.67
CA ALA A 266 -29.52 -4.80 9.23
C ALA A 266 -29.99 -3.47 8.65
N ILE A 267 -30.89 -2.74 9.35
CA ILE A 267 -31.33 -1.40 8.96
C ILE A 267 -30.17 -0.39 9.04
N PHE A 268 -29.38 -0.37 10.11
CA PHE A 268 -28.23 0.53 10.19
C PHE A 268 -27.17 0.21 9.12
N GLY A 269 -26.88 -1.08 8.90
CA GLY A 269 -25.96 -1.53 7.86
C GLY A 269 -26.46 -1.18 6.46
N SER A 270 -27.75 -1.40 6.18
CA SER A 270 -28.34 -1.06 4.88
C SER A 270 -28.42 0.44 4.64
N VAL A 271 -28.69 1.25 5.68
CA VAL A 271 -28.64 2.72 5.57
C VAL A 271 -27.22 3.18 5.26
N ILE A 272 -26.19 2.66 5.93
CA ILE A 272 -24.80 3.02 5.64
C ILE A 272 -24.41 2.63 4.21
N VAL A 273 -24.73 1.41 3.78
CA VAL A 273 -24.47 0.94 2.41
C VAL A 273 -25.26 1.75 1.40
N ALA A 274 -26.54 2.03 1.64
CA ALA A 274 -27.38 2.82 0.75
C ALA A 274 -26.91 4.27 0.66
N SER A 275 -26.53 4.90 1.77
CA SER A 275 -25.93 6.25 1.76
C SER A 275 -24.63 6.28 0.99
N LEU A 276 -23.79 5.25 1.14
CA LEU A 276 -22.56 5.12 0.37
C LEU A 276 -22.87 4.93 -1.13
N MET A 277 -23.80 4.05 -1.48
CA MET A 277 -24.21 3.82 -2.88
C MET A 277 -24.87 5.04 -3.51
N LEU A 278 -25.67 5.80 -2.75
CA LEU A 278 -26.26 7.06 -3.20
C LEU A 278 -25.18 8.13 -3.41
N PHE A 279 -24.20 8.23 -2.52
CA PHE A 279 -23.05 9.12 -2.69
C PHE A 279 -22.21 8.76 -3.93
N LEU A 280 -21.96 7.46 -4.15
CA LEU A 280 -21.25 6.95 -5.32
C LEU A 280 -22.06 7.11 -6.63
N GLY A 281 -23.39 7.00 -6.57
CA GLY A 281 -24.27 7.24 -7.70
C GLY A 281 -24.39 8.73 -8.05
N ALA A 282 -24.57 9.59 -7.05
CA ALA A 282 -24.72 11.04 -7.25
C ALA A 282 -23.43 11.71 -7.75
N SER A 283 -22.26 11.14 -7.45
CA SER A 283 -20.97 11.61 -7.97
C SER A 283 -20.72 11.21 -9.43
N GLY A 284 -21.62 10.44 -10.06
CA GLY A 284 -21.47 9.98 -11.46
C GLY A 284 -20.36 8.95 -11.66
N VAL A 285 -19.75 8.48 -10.57
CA VAL A 285 -18.59 7.58 -10.54
C VAL A 285 -18.93 6.23 -11.16
N ILE A 286 -20.07 5.65 -10.76
CA ILE A 286 -20.54 4.34 -11.26
C ILE A 286 -20.66 4.32 -12.79
N GLN A 287 -21.17 5.40 -13.39
CA GLN A 287 -21.43 5.47 -14.84
C GLN A 287 -20.13 5.64 -15.65
N ARG A 288 -19.15 6.36 -15.10
CA ARG A 288 -17.80 6.50 -15.69
C ARG A 288 -16.98 5.22 -15.51
N ASP A 289 -17.19 4.48 -14.42
CA ASP A 289 -16.48 3.24 -14.11
C ASP A 289 -16.87 2.09 -15.04
N PHE A 290 -18.16 1.95 -15.37
CA PHE A 290 -18.61 0.93 -16.33
C PHE A 290 -17.98 1.13 -17.71
N GLN A 291 -17.95 2.38 -18.23
CA GLN A 291 -17.30 2.72 -19.50
C GLN A 291 -15.78 2.47 -19.45
N ARG A 292 -15.18 2.59 -18.27
CA ARG A 292 -13.75 2.39 -18.06
C ARG A 292 -13.34 0.92 -17.96
N ILE A 293 -14.17 0.07 -17.33
CA ILE A 293 -13.95 -1.38 -17.32
C ILE A 293 -14.01 -1.92 -18.75
N GLU A 294 -14.91 -1.41 -19.57
CA GLU A 294 -15.04 -1.77 -20.99
C GLU A 294 -13.77 -1.41 -21.78
N THR A 295 -13.27 -0.19 -21.66
CA THR A 295 -12.02 0.25 -22.31
C THR A 295 -10.75 -0.38 -21.75
N LEU A 296 -10.71 -0.74 -20.46
CA LEU A 296 -9.60 -1.48 -19.86
C LEU A 296 -9.58 -2.94 -20.32
N ASN A 297 -10.74 -3.58 -20.47
CA ASN A 297 -10.83 -4.93 -21.04
C ASN A 297 -10.33 -4.92 -22.50
N GLU A 298 -10.72 -3.92 -23.31
CA GLU A 298 -10.21 -3.76 -24.68
C GLU A 298 -8.68 -3.56 -24.72
N ARG A 299 -8.10 -2.85 -23.75
CA ARG A 299 -6.65 -2.65 -23.64
C ARG A 299 -5.92 -3.89 -23.14
N VAL A 300 -6.50 -4.63 -22.20
CA VAL A 300 -5.95 -5.90 -21.71
C VAL A 300 -6.02 -6.96 -22.81
N ASP A 301 -7.09 -6.99 -23.60
CA ASP A 301 -7.25 -7.92 -24.71
C ASP A 301 -6.32 -7.58 -25.87
N SER A 302 -6.14 -6.30 -26.21
CA SER A 302 -5.13 -5.87 -27.20
C SER A 302 -3.69 -6.05 -26.71
N TRP A 303 -3.42 -5.95 -25.39
CA TRP A 303 -2.12 -6.28 -24.81
C TRP A 303 -1.85 -7.78 -24.82
N ARG A 304 -2.86 -8.61 -24.54
CA ARG A 304 -2.79 -10.08 -24.68
C ARG A 304 -2.52 -10.49 -26.12
N GLU A 305 -3.22 -9.87 -27.06
CA GLU A 305 -3.05 -10.10 -28.50
C GLU A 305 -1.67 -9.60 -28.97
N GLY A 306 -1.20 -8.45 -28.46
CA GLY A 306 0.12 -7.89 -28.72
C GLY A 306 1.28 -8.71 -28.13
N MET A 307 1.12 -9.24 -26.92
CA MET A 307 2.10 -10.12 -26.28
C MET A 307 2.22 -11.46 -27.03
N ALA A 308 1.08 -12.03 -27.44
CA ALA A 308 1.03 -13.27 -28.21
C ALA A 308 1.67 -13.12 -29.61
N THR A 309 1.57 -11.95 -30.23
CA THR A 309 2.10 -11.70 -31.58
C THR A 309 3.54 -11.21 -31.61
N THR A 310 4.00 -10.48 -30.58
CA THR A 310 5.27 -9.75 -30.66
C THR A 310 6.45 -10.43 -29.97
N THR A 311 6.23 -11.22 -28.90
CA THR A 311 7.36 -11.66 -28.06
C THR A 311 7.88 -13.06 -28.35
N GLY A 312 7.12 -13.97 -28.99
CA GLY A 312 7.56 -15.37 -29.16
C GLY A 312 8.09 -16.01 -27.87
N SER A 313 7.70 -15.48 -26.71
CA SER A 313 8.34 -15.71 -25.42
C SER A 313 7.36 -16.46 -24.55
N GLY A 314 7.68 -17.70 -24.18
CA GLY A 314 7.42 -18.37 -22.90
C GLY A 314 6.04 -18.27 -22.23
N VAL A 315 5.01 -17.75 -22.88
CA VAL A 315 3.63 -17.65 -22.39
C VAL A 315 2.82 -18.88 -22.82
N GLU A 316 3.47 -19.95 -23.30
CA GLU A 316 2.81 -21.26 -23.38
C GLU A 316 2.28 -21.72 -22.00
N ILE A 317 2.78 -21.21 -20.87
CA ILE A 317 2.24 -21.62 -19.56
C ILE A 317 0.83 -21.06 -19.29
N TYR A 318 0.48 -19.89 -19.84
CA TYR A 318 -0.85 -19.30 -19.64
C TYR A 318 -1.81 -19.57 -20.79
N SER A 319 -1.31 -19.80 -22.01
CA SER A 319 -2.15 -20.16 -23.18
C SER A 319 -2.31 -21.66 -23.39
N GLU A 320 -1.44 -22.51 -22.82
CA GLU A 320 -1.44 -23.96 -23.05
C GLU A 320 -1.91 -24.77 -21.83
N SER A 321 -2.11 -24.14 -20.66
CA SER A 321 -2.83 -24.80 -19.56
C SER A 321 -4.34 -24.71 -19.78
N GLU A 322 -4.89 -25.61 -20.59
CA GLU A 322 -6.36 -25.81 -20.75
C GLU A 322 -7.08 -26.05 -19.40
N SER A 323 -6.34 -26.27 -18.31
CA SER A 323 -6.88 -26.52 -16.98
C SER A 323 -6.56 -25.38 -16.00
N VAL A 324 -7.61 -24.63 -15.65
CA VAL A 324 -7.68 -23.65 -14.55
C VAL A 324 -7.10 -24.23 -13.24
N THR A 325 -7.14 -25.55 -13.06
CA THR A 325 -6.62 -26.26 -11.89
C THR A 325 -5.10 -26.18 -11.74
N LEU A 326 -4.34 -26.07 -12.83
CA LEU A 326 -2.87 -25.90 -12.80
C LEU A 326 -2.45 -24.42 -12.82
N ALA A 327 -3.23 -23.57 -13.49
CA ALA A 327 -2.95 -22.14 -13.56
C ALA A 327 -3.00 -21.47 -12.18
N ILE A 328 -3.96 -21.83 -11.32
CA ILE A 328 -4.12 -21.20 -9.99
C ILE A 328 -2.93 -21.49 -9.06
N PRO A 329 -2.51 -22.74 -8.84
CA PRO A 329 -1.34 -23.03 -7.99
C PRO A 329 -0.05 -22.39 -8.53
N VAL A 330 0.16 -22.43 -9.85
CA VAL A 330 1.34 -21.82 -10.48
C VAL A 330 1.32 -20.31 -10.28
N ALA A 331 0.22 -19.63 -10.64
CA ALA A 331 0.07 -18.20 -10.42
C ALA A 331 0.19 -17.82 -8.93
N THR A 332 -0.24 -18.69 -8.02
CA THR A 332 -0.10 -18.50 -6.58
C THR A 332 1.37 -18.53 -6.15
N VAL A 333 2.16 -19.49 -6.66
CA VAL A 333 3.61 -19.55 -6.40
C VAL A 333 4.32 -18.34 -7.01
N TYR A 334 4.01 -17.99 -8.27
CA TYR A 334 4.59 -16.80 -8.90
C TYR A 334 4.22 -15.52 -8.13
N PHE A 335 2.97 -15.33 -7.74
CA PHE A 335 2.53 -14.17 -6.97
C PHE A 335 3.20 -14.08 -5.59
N PHE A 336 3.29 -15.20 -4.87
CA PHE A 336 3.86 -15.21 -3.53
C PHE A 336 5.37 -14.98 -3.50
N PHE A 337 6.06 -15.36 -4.57
CA PHE A 337 7.51 -15.29 -4.64
C PHE A 337 8.05 -14.34 -5.72
N ALA A 338 7.23 -13.62 -6.47
CA ALA A 338 7.74 -12.59 -7.38
C ALA A 338 8.29 -11.39 -6.57
N PRO A 339 9.40 -10.77 -7.01
CA PRO A 339 10.34 -11.18 -8.05
C PRO A 339 11.53 -11.93 -7.43
N PHE A 340 11.62 -13.23 -7.67
CA PHE A 340 12.77 -14.08 -7.30
C PHE A 340 13.35 -14.76 -8.55
N PRO A 341 14.58 -15.30 -8.50
CA PRO A 341 15.52 -15.38 -9.62
C PRO A 341 15.05 -16.01 -10.92
N TRP A 342 14.00 -16.84 -10.94
CA TRP A 342 13.49 -17.38 -12.19
C TRP A 342 12.97 -16.29 -13.13
N GLU A 343 12.54 -15.11 -12.65
CA GLU A 343 12.24 -13.96 -13.51
C GLU A 343 13.49 -13.38 -14.17
N ALA A 344 14.65 -13.44 -13.49
CA ALA A 344 15.95 -13.15 -14.08
C ALA A 344 16.47 -14.26 -15.01
N PHE A 345 15.76 -15.39 -15.11
CA PHE A 345 16.05 -16.47 -16.05
C PHE A 345 14.95 -16.67 -17.10
N SER A 346 13.79 -16.03 -16.94
CA SER A 346 12.67 -16.08 -17.88
C SER A 346 12.58 -14.79 -18.70
N GLY A 347 13.12 -14.82 -19.92
CA GLY A 347 12.84 -13.87 -20.99
C GLY A 347 13.41 -12.45 -20.85
N SER A 348 13.05 -11.71 -19.80
CA SER A 348 13.37 -10.28 -19.65
C SER A 348 14.86 -10.02 -19.43
N ALA A 349 15.51 -10.81 -18.57
CA ALA A 349 16.95 -10.71 -18.34
C ALA A 349 17.79 -11.24 -19.52
N ARG A 350 17.26 -12.16 -20.32
CA ARG A 350 17.96 -12.67 -21.52
C ARG A 350 18.14 -11.57 -22.57
N ASN A 351 17.14 -10.68 -22.68
CA ASN A 351 17.19 -9.51 -23.54
C ASN A 351 18.05 -8.37 -22.94
N ALA A 352 18.09 -8.24 -21.60
CA ALA A 352 18.92 -7.23 -20.93
C ALA A 352 20.42 -7.56 -20.91
N PHE A 353 20.79 -8.85 -20.96
CA PHE A 353 22.19 -9.31 -20.97
C PHE A 353 22.76 -9.65 -22.36
N GLY A 354 22.04 -9.35 -23.44
CA GLY A 354 22.57 -9.44 -24.81
C GLY A 354 23.15 -10.81 -25.15
N ALA A 355 22.30 -11.84 -25.22
CA ALA A 355 22.63 -13.12 -25.85
C ALA A 355 21.62 -13.47 -26.94
#